data_AF-A0A3C1X9R7-F1
#
_entry.id   AF-A0A3C1X9R7-F1
#
_cell.length_a   1.000
_cell.length_b   1.000
_cell.length_c   1.000
_cell.angle_alpha   90.00
_cell.angle_beta   90.00
_cell.angle_gamma   90.00
#
_symmetry.space_group_name_H-M   'P 1'
#
loop_
_entity.id
_entity.type
_entity.pdbx_description
1 polymer ?
#
loop_
_entity_poly.entity_id
_entity_poly.type
_entity_poly.pdbx_seq_one_letter_code
_entity_poly.pdbx_strand_id
1 'polypeptide(L)'
;DVLTAPTVAFPRLLQWWFPLLLFILWLPWLKRTLSLWRRGWQVARQVRILDHGSSSLQRILAGFPAGEINDQPIPSRDRSDDRYELLSKLQRLLTPLGYSSIVVLVDRVDEPHLINGSAERMRDFLWSMFDNKFLKHPGIGFKMLLPRDVVFFLSREEKEFYERSRLDKQNLIKSLEWTGESLFDMASSRIRACRSDAQQKGSPELTIRDFFADEVSREDLIARFARLRVPRHLFRFLYRLLTEHCNRFTEDQPSWKISRSTLETAADAYAREQEAFERGLGTG
;
A
#
# COMPACT_ATOMS: atom_id res chain seq x y z
N ASP A 1 86.36 30.44 39.53
CA ASP A 1 85.83 30.26 38.16
C ASP A 1 84.57 29.44 38.18
N VAL A 2 83.44 30.15 38.09
CA VAL A 2 82.08 29.62 38.20
C VAL A 2 81.56 29.41 36.78
N LEU A 3 81.36 28.16 36.39
CA LEU A 3 80.66 27.80 35.16
C LEU A 3 79.15 27.83 35.41
N THR A 4 78.49 28.90 34.97
CA THR A 4 77.03 29.02 34.94
C THR A 4 76.47 28.35 33.68
N ALA A 5 75.69 27.29 33.86
CA ALA A 5 74.91 26.67 32.79
C ALA A 5 73.71 27.57 32.41
N PRO A 6 73.38 27.76 31.13
CA PRO A 6 72.19 28.50 30.72
C PRO A 6 70.94 27.65 31.02
N THR A 7 70.10 28.15 31.92
CA THR A 7 68.79 27.57 32.22
C THR A 7 67.87 27.73 31.01
N VAL A 8 67.49 26.58 30.45
CA VAL A 8 66.64 26.46 29.27
C VAL A 8 65.22 26.93 29.63
N ALA A 9 64.91 28.21 29.41
CA ALA A 9 63.58 28.80 29.58
C ALA A 9 62.58 28.44 28.46
N PHE A 10 62.86 27.37 27.71
CA PHE A 10 62.06 26.90 26.57
C PHE A 10 60.85 25.97 26.89
N PRO A 11 60.68 25.33 28.08
CA PRO A 11 59.62 24.33 28.26
C PRO A 11 58.23 24.94 28.56
N ARG A 12 58.14 26.16 29.12
CA ARG A 12 56.85 26.75 29.52
C ARG A 12 56.04 27.31 28.36
N LEU A 13 56.68 27.93 27.37
CA LEU A 13 55.98 28.39 26.17
C LEU A 13 55.47 27.19 25.36
N LEU A 14 56.31 26.20 25.09
CA LEU A 14 55.91 25.01 24.35
C LEU A 14 54.71 24.27 25.00
N GLN A 15 54.63 24.27 26.34
CA GLN A 15 53.54 23.65 27.10
C GLN A 15 52.16 24.30 26.87
N TRP A 16 52.09 25.61 26.57
CA TRP A 16 50.83 26.31 26.26
C TRP A 16 50.49 26.27 24.77
N TRP A 17 51.51 26.26 23.91
CA TRP A 17 51.33 26.20 22.45
C TRP A 17 50.98 24.79 21.95
N PHE A 18 51.45 23.74 22.64
CA PHE A 18 51.16 22.35 22.27
C PHE A 18 49.65 22.00 22.30
N PRO A 19 48.87 22.30 23.37
CA PRO A 19 47.43 22.06 23.35
C PRO A 19 46.71 22.94 22.32
N LEU A 20 47.23 24.13 22.03
CA LEU A 20 46.65 25.05 21.05
C LEU A 20 46.86 24.54 19.62
N LEU A 21 48.06 24.05 19.29
CA LEU A 21 48.36 23.37 18.02
C LEU A 21 47.55 22.07 17.87
N LEU A 22 47.42 21.29 18.95
CA LEU A 22 46.60 20.07 18.96
C LEU A 22 45.12 20.41 18.73
N PHE A 23 44.61 21.48 19.33
CA PHE A 23 43.25 21.97 19.10
C PHE A 23 43.04 22.43 17.65
N ILE A 24 43.99 23.16 17.07
CA ILE A 24 43.94 23.59 15.66
C ILE A 24 43.94 22.37 14.72
N LEU A 25 44.74 21.34 15.02
CA LEU A 25 44.79 20.11 14.24
C LEU A 25 43.46 19.34 14.29
N TRP A 26 42.77 19.37 15.43
CA TRP A 26 41.47 18.71 15.62
C TRP A 26 40.28 19.53 15.11
N LEU A 27 40.45 20.84 14.90
CA LEU A 27 39.38 21.75 14.49
C LEU A 27 38.64 21.30 13.20
N PRO A 28 39.32 20.82 12.13
CA PRO A 28 38.66 20.35 10.92
C PRO A 28 37.83 19.09 11.16
N TRP A 29 38.36 18.15 11.98
CA TRP A 29 37.66 16.93 12.34
C TRP A 29 36.41 17.24 13.19
N LEU A 30 36.55 18.12 14.19
CA LEU A 30 35.44 18.54 15.05
C LEU A 30 34.36 19.27 14.24
N LYS A 31 34.77 20.17 13.33
CA LYS A 31 33.86 20.86 12.41
C LYS A 31 33.11 19.88 11.52
N ARG A 32 33.78 18.86 10.98
CA ARG A 32 33.16 17.82 10.15
C ARG A 32 32.15 17.00 10.97
N THR A 33 32.55 16.49 12.13
CA THR A 33 31.69 15.68 13.00
C THR A 33 30.44 16.45 13.43
N LEU A 34 30.61 17.72 13.84
CA LEU A 34 29.49 18.58 14.22
C LEU A 34 28.57 18.91 13.04
N SER A 35 29.13 19.15 11.85
CA SER A 35 28.34 19.38 10.64
C SER A 35 27.55 18.13 10.24
N LEU A 36 28.13 16.94 10.31
CA LEU A 36 27.44 15.67 10.01
C LEU A 36 26.33 15.38 11.03
N TRP A 37 26.59 15.64 12.31
CA TRP A 37 25.59 15.50 13.36
C TRP A 37 24.41 16.46 13.14
N ARG A 38 24.68 17.74 12.84
CA ARG A 38 23.63 18.72 12.51
C ARG A 38 22.82 18.30 11.29
N ARG A 39 23.48 17.84 10.21
CA ARG A 39 22.80 17.37 8.99
C ARG A 39 21.96 16.13 9.25
N GLY A 40 22.50 15.15 9.97
CA GLY A 40 21.77 13.93 10.34
C GLY A 40 20.54 14.24 11.18
N TRP A 41 20.65 15.18 12.13
CA TRP A 41 19.52 15.64 12.92
C TRP A 41 18.48 16.42 12.12
N GLN A 42 18.91 17.29 11.20
CA GLN A 42 18.00 18.01 10.30
C GLN A 42 17.22 17.04 9.42
N VAL A 43 17.89 16.07 8.79
CA VAL A 43 17.22 15.07 7.95
C VAL A 43 16.28 14.20 8.76
N ALA A 44 16.69 13.73 9.95
CA ALA A 44 15.82 12.91 10.80
C ALA A 44 14.52 13.65 11.16
N ARG A 45 14.58 14.97 11.38
CA ARG A 45 13.40 15.81 11.59
C ARG A 45 12.50 15.97 10.35
N GLN A 46 13.03 15.78 9.15
CA GLN A 46 12.29 15.90 7.89
C GLN A 46 11.70 14.56 7.42
N VAL A 47 12.17 13.42 7.94
CA VAL A 47 11.59 12.10 7.65
C VAL A 47 10.30 11.96 8.47
N ARG A 48 9.16 11.93 7.78
CA ARG A 48 7.83 11.99 8.43
C ARG A 48 7.26 10.64 8.88
N ILE A 49 7.72 9.54 8.30
CA ILE A 49 7.03 8.24 8.36
C ILE A 49 7.80 7.20 9.19
N LEU A 50 9.13 7.28 9.23
CA LEU A 50 9.99 6.30 9.89
C LEU A 50 10.97 6.98 10.83
N ASP A 51 10.93 6.64 12.11
CA ASP A 51 11.90 7.10 13.10
C ASP A 51 13.28 6.50 12.79
N HIS A 52 14.12 7.29 12.11
CA HIS A 52 15.52 6.96 11.92
C HIS A 52 16.34 7.60 13.02
N GLY A 53 17.11 6.80 13.76
CA GLY A 53 18.07 7.32 14.72
C GLY A 53 19.06 8.27 14.04
N SER A 54 19.17 9.50 14.54
CA SER A 54 20.09 10.52 14.02
C SER A 54 21.56 10.04 14.02
N SER A 55 21.91 9.16 14.95
CA SER A 55 23.22 8.50 15.05
C SER A 55 23.49 7.53 13.90
N SER A 56 22.49 6.76 13.46
CA SER A 56 22.61 5.85 12.33
C SER A 56 22.84 6.62 11.03
N LEU A 57 22.08 7.71 10.83
CA LEU A 57 22.25 8.55 9.66
C LEU A 57 23.61 9.27 9.65
N GLN A 58 24.07 9.74 10.80
CA GLN A 58 25.42 10.32 10.94
C GLN A 58 26.49 9.29 10.54
N ARG A 59 26.37 8.03 10.97
CA ARG A 59 27.32 6.97 10.65
C ARG A 59 27.36 6.67 9.14
N ILE A 60 26.19 6.64 8.49
CA ILE A 60 26.09 6.48 7.03
C ILE A 60 26.75 7.67 6.32
N LEU A 61 26.42 8.91 6.72
CA LEU A 61 26.98 10.12 6.11
C LEU A 61 28.50 10.25 6.34
N ALA A 62 29.02 9.73 7.45
CA ALA A 62 30.46 9.74 7.73
C ALA A 62 31.27 8.89 6.74
N GLY A 63 30.64 7.90 6.09
CA GLY A 63 31.26 7.08 5.07
C GLY A 63 31.55 7.81 3.75
N PHE A 64 30.97 8.99 3.53
CA PHE A 64 31.13 9.75 2.29
C PHE A 64 32.15 10.90 2.43
N PRO A 65 32.91 11.23 1.36
CA PRO A 65 33.72 12.44 1.28
C PRO A 65 32.88 13.72 1.42
N ALA A 66 33.44 14.76 2.04
CA ALA A 66 32.69 15.99 2.31
C ALA A 66 32.19 16.71 1.05
N GLY A 67 32.94 16.62 -0.07
CA GLY A 67 32.53 17.18 -1.36
C GLY A 67 31.28 16.51 -1.89
N GLU A 68 31.27 15.17 -1.94
CA GLU A 68 30.14 14.39 -2.46
C GLU A 68 28.85 14.63 -1.68
N ILE A 69 28.93 14.81 -0.36
CA ILE A 69 27.77 15.08 0.50
C ILE A 69 27.17 16.46 0.20
N ASN A 70 27.99 17.46 -0.09
CA ASN A 70 27.51 18.82 -0.37
C ASN A 70 26.73 18.89 -1.69
N ASP A 71 27.10 18.06 -2.65
CA ASP A 71 26.44 17.97 -3.95
C ASP A 71 25.23 17.00 -3.94
N GLN A 72 24.90 16.40 -2.79
CA GLN A 72 23.70 15.58 -2.68
C GLN A 72 22.46 16.41 -2.37
N PRO A 73 21.30 16.06 -2.96
CA PRO A 73 20.01 16.64 -2.61
C PRO A 73 19.51 16.08 -1.27
N ILE A 74 20.14 16.52 -0.18
CA ILE A 74 19.81 16.06 1.18
C ILE A 74 18.56 16.81 1.66
N PRO A 75 17.48 16.11 2.06
CA PRO A 75 16.24 16.72 2.55
C PRO A 75 16.45 17.30 3.95
N SER A 76 17.13 18.44 4.00
CA SER A 76 17.51 19.16 5.22
C SER A 76 16.56 20.30 5.55
N ARG A 77 15.74 20.71 4.57
CA ARG A 77 14.70 21.73 4.68
C ARG A 77 13.35 21.09 4.41
N ASP A 78 12.27 21.74 4.84
CA ASP A 78 10.90 21.31 4.54
C ASP A 78 10.53 21.68 3.09
N ARG A 79 11.23 21.06 2.14
CA ARG A 79 10.98 21.16 0.70
C ARG A 79 10.89 19.75 0.11
N SER A 80 9.95 19.54 -0.80
CA SER A 80 9.72 18.23 -1.43
C SER A 80 10.67 17.93 -2.58
N ASP A 81 11.28 18.95 -3.18
CA ASP A 81 12.13 18.82 -4.38
C ASP A 81 13.35 17.91 -4.17
N ASP A 82 14.05 18.07 -3.04
CA ASP A 82 15.22 17.23 -2.70
C ASP A 82 14.86 15.74 -2.69
N ARG A 83 13.64 15.40 -2.25
CA ARG A 83 13.17 14.01 -2.18
C ARG A 83 12.94 13.43 -3.58
N TYR A 84 12.40 14.23 -4.51
CA TYR A 84 12.20 13.81 -5.89
C TYR A 84 13.53 13.65 -6.65
N GLU A 85 14.53 14.46 -6.33
CA GLU A 85 15.87 14.30 -6.90
C GLU A 85 16.57 13.03 -6.38
N LEU A 86 16.46 12.73 -5.08
CA LEU A 86 16.95 11.46 -4.53
C LEU A 86 16.30 10.25 -5.18
N LEU A 87 15.00 10.32 -5.43
CA LEU A 87 14.26 9.26 -6.13
C LEU A 87 14.75 9.08 -7.57
N SER A 88 15.00 10.19 -8.28
CA SER A 88 15.58 10.18 -9.62
C SER A 88 17.00 9.61 -9.62
N LYS A 89 17.78 9.90 -8.57
CA LYS A 89 19.12 9.32 -8.37
C LYS A 89 19.03 7.81 -8.15
N LEU A 90 18.09 7.35 -7.32
CA LEU A 90 17.84 5.91 -7.11
C LEU A 90 17.51 5.22 -8.44
N GLN A 91 16.63 5.79 -9.26
CA GLN A 91 16.33 5.25 -10.59
C GLN A 91 17.56 5.15 -11.49
N ARG A 92 18.41 6.19 -11.52
CA ARG A 92 19.66 6.17 -12.28
C ARG A 92 20.63 5.07 -11.82
N LEU A 93 20.60 4.70 -10.54
CA LEU A 93 21.38 3.57 -10.02
C LEU A 93 20.76 2.21 -10.41
N LEU A 94 19.43 2.15 -10.53
CA LEU A 94 18.70 0.93 -10.90
C LEU A 94 18.74 0.63 -12.41
N THR A 95 18.83 1.66 -13.26
CA THR A 95 18.91 1.50 -14.73
C THR A 95 20.06 0.59 -15.19
N PRO A 96 21.33 0.79 -14.78
CA PRO A 96 22.43 -0.10 -15.18
C PRO A 96 22.28 -1.52 -14.62
N LEU A 97 21.47 -1.74 -13.58
CA LEU A 97 21.14 -3.06 -13.04
C LEU A 97 20.04 -3.78 -13.85
N GLY A 98 19.52 -3.16 -14.92
CA GLY A 98 18.49 -3.73 -15.79
C GLY A 98 17.05 -3.34 -15.44
N TYR A 99 16.83 -2.53 -14.40
CA TYR A 99 15.49 -2.07 -14.03
C TYR A 99 15.11 -0.82 -14.82
N SER A 100 14.04 -0.91 -15.61
CA SER A 100 13.55 0.21 -16.45
C SER A 100 12.57 1.13 -15.72
N SER A 101 11.76 0.59 -14.81
CA SER A 101 10.71 1.33 -14.11
C SER A 101 10.35 0.68 -12.79
N ILE A 102 9.78 1.47 -11.87
CA ILE A 102 9.28 1.02 -10.57
C ILE A 102 7.75 1.02 -10.62
N VAL A 103 7.11 -0.06 -10.23
CA VAL A 103 5.65 -0.11 -10.07
C VAL A 103 5.32 -0.33 -8.60
N VAL A 104 4.55 0.59 -8.02
CA VAL A 104 4.09 0.53 -6.65
C VAL A 104 2.62 0.15 -6.64
N LEU A 105 2.32 -1.07 -6.20
CA LEU A 105 0.97 -1.54 -5.94
C LEU A 105 0.64 -1.30 -4.47
N VAL A 106 -0.36 -0.46 -4.21
CA VAL A 106 -0.91 -0.22 -2.88
C VAL A 106 -2.26 -0.90 -2.82
N ASP A 107 -2.47 -1.84 -1.90
CA ASP A 107 -3.77 -2.49 -1.68
C ASP A 107 -4.38 -1.96 -0.37
N ARG A 108 -4.53 -2.82 0.63
CA ARG A 108 -4.89 -2.39 1.97
C ARG A 108 -3.65 -1.93 2.72
N VAL A 109 -3.57 -0.64 3.04
CA VAL A 109 -2.53 -0.11 3.93
C VAL A 109 -2.94 -0.44 5.36
N ASP A 110 -2.67 -1.67 5.81
CA ASP A 110 -3.10 -2.16 7.12
C ASP A 110 -1.90 -2.64 7.95
N GLU A 111 -0.97 -1.71 8.21
CA GLU A 111 0.18 -2.01 9.06
C GLU A 111 -0.30 -2.14 10.52
N PRO A 112 -0.19 -3.34 11.14
CA PRO A 112 -0.92 -3.65 12.38
C PRO A 112 -0.61 -2.70 13.55
N HIS A 113 0.61 -2.15 13.59
CA HIS A 113 1.06 -1.28 14.68
C HIS A 113 0.81 0.20 14.42
N LEU A 114 0.67 0.64 13.17
CA LEU A 114 0.55 2.06 12.82
C LEU A 114 -0.89 2.44 12.49
N ILE A 115 -1.60 1.60 11.72
CA ILE A 115 -2.90 1.97 11.14
C ILE A 115 -4.06 1.26 11.83
N ASN A 116 -3.91 -0.02 12.19
CA ASN A 116 -4.89 -0.81 12.94
C ASN A 116 -6.32 -0.70 12.37
N GLY A 117 -6.47 -0.79 11.04
CA GLY A 117 -7.75 -0.62 10.36
C GLY A 117 -8.44 0.75 10.48
N SER A 118 -7.83 1.76 11.10
CA SER A 118 -8.42 3.10 11.23
C SER A 118 -8.37 3.86 9.90
N ALA A 119 -9.54 4.25 9.41
CA ALA A 119 -9.66 4.99 8.16
C ALA A 119 -9.00 6.38 8.21
N GLU A 120 -8.97 7.04 9.37
CA GLU A 120 -8.28 8.31 9.56
C GLU A 120 -6.76 8.17 9.45
N ARG A 121 -6.18 7.11 10.02
CA ARG A 121 -4.73 6.86 9.92
C ARG A 121 -4.32 6.43 8.51
N MET A 122 -5.17 5.65 7.84
CA MET A 122 -4.99 5.35 6.41
C MET A 122 -4.99 6.63 5.59
N ARG A 123 -5.94 7.54 5.83
CA ARG A 123 -5.99 8.85 5.19
C ARG A 123 -4.69 9.62 5.40
N ASP A 124 -4.21 9.74 6.62
CA ASP A 124 -3.00 10.52 6.94
C ASP A 124 -1.76 10.03 6.17
N PHE A 125 -1.64 8.71 6.00
CA PHE A 125 -0.57 8.12 5.17
C PHE A 125 -0.80 8.39 3.67
N LEU A 126 -1.98 8.06 3.15
CA LEU A 126 -2.30 8.14 1.73
C LEU A 126 -2.29 9.57 1.19
N TRP A 127 -2.69 10.56 1.98
CA TRP A 127 -2.79 11.97 1.57
C TRP A 127 -1.43 12.56 1.22
N SER A 128 -0.36 12.06 1.84
CA SER A 128 1.01 12.44 1.50
C SER A 128 1.43 12.00 0.10
N MET A 129 0.78 10.96 -0.45
CA MET A 129 1.05 10.45 -1.81
C MET A 129 0.21 11.13 -2.89
N PHE A 130 -0.88 11.83 -2.53
CA PHE A 130 -1.71 12.59 -3.47
C PHE A 130 -1.10 13.94 -3.84
N ASP A 131 0.11 13.90 -4.38
CA ASP A 131 0.78 15.02 -5.03
C ASP A 131 0.96 14.68 -6.51
N ASN A 132 0.46 15.55 -7.40
CA ASN A 132 0.63 15.38 -8.84
C ASN A 132 2.11 15.25 -9.24
N LYS A 133 3.01 15.96 -8.57
CA LYS A 133 4.45 15.85 -8.86
C LYS A 133 5.00 14.45 -8.54
N PHE A 134 4.48 13.80 -7.50
CA PHE A 134 4.85 12.44 -7.13
C PHE A 134 4.20 11.42 -8.07
N LEU A 135 2.89 11.53 -8.32
CA LEU A 135 2.14 10.59 -9.15
C LEU A 135 2.58 10.58 -10.61
N LYS A 136 3.14 11.69 -11.11
CA LYS A 136 3.68 11.81 -12.48
C LYS A 136 5.20 11.75 -12.54
N HIS A 137 5.85 11.26 -11.48
CA HIS A 137 7.30 11.11 -11.48
C HIS A 137 7.72 10.10 -12.57
N PRO A 138 8.67 10.47 -13.45
CA PRO A 138 9.04 9.63 -14.59
C PRO A 138 9.64 8.30 -14.12
N GLY A 139 9.25 7.19 -14.74
CA GLY A 139 9.78 5.86 -14.39
C GLY A 139 9.16 5.24 -13.13
N ILE A 140 8.10 5.83 -12.57
CA ILE A 140 7.32 5.25 -11.47
C ILE A 140 5.84 5.17 -11.86
N GLY A 141 5.25 4.00 -11.69
CA GLY A 141 3.82 3.77 -11.84
C GLY A 141 3.18 3.49 -10.48
N PHE A 142 2.08 4.16 -10.17
CA PHE A 142 1.28 3.88 -8.99
C PHE A 142 -0.03 3.18 -9.39
N LYS A 143 -0.33 2.07 -8.71
CA LYS A 143 -1.66 1.46 -8.75
C LYS A 143 -2.15 1.35 -7.32
N MET A 144 -3.11 2.19 -6.95
CA MET A 144 -3.64 2.28 -5.60
C MET A 144 -5.06 1.71 -5.56
N LEU A 145 -5.21 0.55 -4.93
CA LEU A 145 -6.48 -0.13 -4.64
C LEU A 145 -6.91 0.23 -3.22
N LEU A 146 -7.38 1.46 -3.05
CA LEU A 146 -7.66 2.00 -1.73
C LEU A 146 -8.98 1.48 -1.15
N PRO A 147 -9.09 1.29 0.17
CA PRO A 147 -10.33 0.92 0.82
C PRO A 147 -11.46 1.93 0.58
N ARG A 148 -12.70 1.44 0.53
CA ARG A 148 -13.90 2.27 0.29
C ARG A 148 -14.06 3.40 1.30
N ASP A 149 -13.67 3.15 2.55
CA ASP A 149 -13.78 4.13 3.65
C ASP A 149 -12.97 5.40 3.38
N VAL A 150 -11.89 5.28 2.60
CA VAL A 150 -11.03 6.40 2.23
C VAL A 150 -11.71 7.32 1.20
N VAL A 151 -12.58 6.78 0.35
CA VAL A 151 -13.31 7.54 -0.68
C VAL A 151 -14.21 8.60 -0.04
N PHE A 152 -14.77 8.30 1.13
CA PHE A 152 -15.57 9.26 1.90
C PHE A 152 -14.77 10.52 2.26
N PHE A 153 -13.55 10.34 2.77
CA PHE A 153 -12.65 11.47 3.08
C PHE A 153 -12.30 12.24 1.81
N LEU A 154 -11.97 11.52 0.74
CA LEU A 154 -11.64 12.15 -0.55
C LEU A 154 -12.75 13.07 -1.04
N SER A 155 -14.01 12.64 -0.97
CA SER A 155 -15.17 13.44 -1.41
C SER A 155 -15.40 14.72 -0.62
N ARG A 156 -14.83 14.83 0.59
CA ARG A 156 -14.98 15.98 1.50
C ARG A 156 -13.77 16.92 1.50
N GLU A 157 -12.77 16.63 0.69
CA GLU A 157 -11.55 17.42 0.62
C GLU A 157 -11.77 18.81 0.02
N GLU A 158 -10.88 19.71 0.41
CA GLU A 158 -10.89 21.10 -0.03
C GLU A 158 -10.46 21.25 -1.50
N LYS A 159 -10.86 22.36 -2.12
CA LYS A 159 -10.50 22.67 -3.51
C LYS A 159 -8.98 22.69 -3.72
N GLU A 160 -8.22 23.21 -2.76
CA GLU A 160 -6.76 23.26 -2.79
C GLU A 160 -6.13 21.87 -2.94
N PHE A 161 -6.68 20.87 -2.25
CA PHE A 161 -6.22 19.49 -2.36
C PHE A 161 -6.45 18.93 -3.77
N TYR A 162 -7.63 19.15 -4.35
CA TYR A 162 -7.95 18.71 -5.71
C TYR A 162 -7.07 19.37 -6.77
N GLU A 163 -6.76 20.66 -6.61
CA GLU A 163 -5.86 21.39 -7.51
C GLU A 163 -4.42 20.86 -7.42
N ARG A 164 -3.94 20.53 -6.22
CA ARG A 164 -2.59 19.96 -6.00
C ARG A 164 -2.47 18.53 -6.54
N SER A 165 -3.43 17.66 -6.21
CA SER A 165 -3.40 16.24 -6.56
C SER A 165 -3.76 15.98 -8.01
N ARG A 166 -4.54 16.88 -8.63
CA ARG A 166 -5.05 16.77 -10.02
C ARG A 166 -5.65 15.40 -10.33
N LEU A 167 -6.48 14.89 -9.42
CA LEU A 167 -7.11 13.57 -9.55
C LEU A 167 -7.97 13.44 -10.81
N ASP A 168 -8.45 14.56 -11.35
CA ASP A 168 -9.13 14.66 -12.64
C ASP A 168 -8.25 14.19 -13.82
N LYS A 169 -6.93 14.39 -13.71
CA LYS A 169 -5.94 13.95 -14.71
C LYS A 169 -5.32 12.61 -14.38
N GLN A 170 -5.77 11.96 -13.32
CA GLN A 170 -5.38 10.61 -12.95
C GLN A 170 -6.53 9.66 -13.33
N ASN A 171 -6.21 8.40 -13.58
CA ASN A 171 -7.22 7.36 -13.84
C ASN A 171 -7.91 6.91 -12.55
N LEU A 172 -8.55 7.85 -11.84
CA LEU A 172 -9.24 7.59 -10.58
C LEU A 172 -10.56 6.86 -10.84
N ILE A 173 -10.67 5.64 -10.31
CA ILE A 173 -11.92 4.86 -10.30
C ILE A 173 -12.48 4.92 -8.88
N LYS A 174 -13.66 5.53 -8.71
CA LYS A 174 -14.26 5.77 -7.37
C LYS A 174 -14.77 4.49 -6.71
N SER A 175 -15.34 3.58 -7.48
CA SER A 175 -15.80 2.29 -7.01
C SER A 175 -15.55 1.23 -8.06
N LEU A 176 -15.07 0.07 -7.60
CA LEU A 176 -15.04 -1.16 -8.37
C LEU A 176 -16.24 -1.98 -7.93
N GLU A 177 -17.28 -1.98 -8.76
CA GLU A 177 -18.53 -2.69 -8.47
C GLU A 177 -18.61 -3.95 -9.32
N TRP A 178 -19.06 -5.05 -8.70
CA TRP A 178 -19.33 -6.27 -9.44
C TRP A 178 -20.75 -6.23 -9.99
N THR A 179 -20.89 -6.34 -11.30
CA THR A 179 -22.19 -6.46 -11.95
C THR A 179 -22.75 -7.87 -11.81
N GLY A 180 -24.06 -8.05 -11.98
CA GLY A 180 -24.69 -9.38 -11.93
C GLY A 180 -24.12 -10.33 -12.99
N GLU A 181 -23.81 -9.80 -14.17
CA GLU A 181 -23.19 -10.53 -15.28
C GLU A 181 -21.78 -10.97 -14.91
N SER A 182 -20.97 -10.05 -14.35
CA SER A 182 -19.60 -10.36 -13.92
C SER A 182 -19.59 -11.45 -12.83
N LEU A 183 -20.54 -11.41 -11.91
CA LEU A 183 -20.72 -12.43 -10.87
C LEU A 183 -21.18 -13.77 -11.45
N PHE A 184 -22.12 -13.75 -12.40
CA PHE A 184 -22.59 -14.94 -13.12
C PHE A 184 -21.44 -15.61 -13.90
N ASP A 185 -20.65 -14.82 -14.62
CA ASP A 185 -19.52 -15.29 -15.40
C ASP A 185 -18.41 -15.82 -14.49
N MET A 186 -18.16 -15.18 -13.35
CA MET A 186 -17.22 -15.68 -12.35
C MET A 186 -17.65 -17.03 -11.77
N ALA A 187 -18.94 -17.19 -11.40
CA ALA A 187 -19.46 -18.48 -10.92
C ALA A 187 -19.34 -19.58 -11.98
N SER A 188 -19.71 -19.27 -13.23
CA SER A 188 -19.59 -20.19 -14.36
C SER A 188 -18.13 -20.55 -14.66
N SER A 189 -17.22 -19.58 -14.55
CA SER A 189 -15.77 -19.82 -14.71
C SER A 189 -15.20 -20.72 -13.61
N ARG A 190 -15.70 -20.61 -12.37
CA ARG A 190 -15.32 -21.53 -11.29
C ARG A 190 -15.80 -22.95 -11.55
N ILE A 191 -17.03 -23.13 -12.03
CA ILE A 191 -17.54 -24.45 -12.42
C ILE A 191 -16.66 -25.05 -13.53
N ARG A 192 -16.33 -24.25 -14.55
CA ARG A 192 -15.44 -24.66 -15.64
C ARG A 192 -14.05 -25.06 -15.13
N ALA A 193 -13.49 -24.31 -14.18
CA ALA A 193 -12.19 -24.61 -13.59
C ALA A 193 -12.17 -25.92 -12.76
N CYS A 194 -13.31 -26.38 -12.26
CA CYS A 194 -13.42 -27.64 -11.53
C CYS A 194 -13.55 -28.88 -12.46
N ARG A 195 -13.64 -28.71 -13.78
CA ARG A 195 -13.73 -29.82 -14.73
C ARG A 195 -12.34 -30.38 -15.04
N SER A 196 -12.25 -31.68 -15.21
CA SER A 196 -11.01 -32.31 -15.69
C SER A 196 -10.78 -32.02 -17.18
N ASP A 197 -9.52 -31.92 -17.59
CA ASP A 197 -9.13 -31.68 -18.99
C ASP A 197 -9.75 -32.69 -19.97
N ALA A 198 -9.98 -33.92 -19.51
CA ALA A 198 -10.63 -34.98 -20.27
C ALA A 198 -12.13 -34.72 -20.52
N GLN A 199 -12.84 -34.15 -19.53
CA GLN A 199 -14.25 -33.77 -19.67
C GLN A 199 -14.43 -32.47 -20.47
N GLN A 200 -13.40 -31.65 -20.61
CA GLN A 200 -13.49 -30.34 -21.27
C GLN A 200 -13.50 -30.43 -22.80
N LYS A 201 -12.89 -31.46 -23.40
CA LYS A 201 -12.73 -31.59 -24.87
C LYS A 201 -13.94 -32.11 -25.65
N GLY A 202 -15.03 -32.52 -25.00
CA GLY A 202 -16.15 -33.19 -25.70
C GLY A 202 -17.56 -32.94 -25.15
N SER A 203 -17.73 -32.03 -24.19
CA SER A 203 -19.04 -31.77 -23.58
C SER A 203 -19.38 -30.28 -23.63
N PRO A 204 -20.68 -29.92 -23.73
CA PRO A 204 -21.12 -28.52 -23.84
C PRO A 204 -20.59 -27.65 -22.70
N GLU A 205 -20.56 -26.34 -22.96
CA GLU A 205 -20.08 -25.34 -22.02
C GLU A 205 -21.04 -25.24 -20.82
N LEU A 206 -20.69 -25.95 -19.74
CA LEU A 206 -21.49 -26.00 -18.52
C LEU A 206 -21.43 -24.64 -17.83
N THR A 207 -22.60 -24.08 -17.57
CA THR A 207 -22.80 -22.77 -16.96
C THR A 207 -23.52 -22.92 -15.62
N ILE A 208 -23.42 -21.93 -14.73
CA ILE A 208 -24.15 -21.97 -13.44
C ILE A 208 -25.67 -22.14 -13.62
N ARG A 209 -26.24 -21.64 -14.72
CA ARG A 209 -27.66 -21.82 -15.07
C ARG A 209 -28.06 -23.29 -15.18
N ASP A 210 -27.13 -24.17 -15.56
CA ASP A 210 -27.42 -25.60 -15.74
C ASP A 210 -27.67 -26.33 -14.43
N PHE A 211 -27.49 -25.70 -13.27
CA PHE A 211 -27.82 -26.27 -11.97
C PHE A 211 -29.27 -25.98 -11.57
N PHE A 212 -29.98 -25.13 -12.32
CA PHE A 212 -31.34 -24.68 -12.02
C PHE A 212 -32.37 -25.31 -12.97
N ALA A 213 -33.60 -25.43 -12.48
CA ALA A 213 -34.75 -25.86 -13.26
C ALA A 213 -35.10 -24.82 -14.35
N ASP A 214 -35.82 -25.26 -15.39
CA ASP A 214 -36.11 -24.42 -16.57
C ASP A 214 -36.97 -23.19 -16.27
N GLU A 215 -37.71 -23.23 -15.17
CA GLU A 215 -38.43 -22.08 -14.62
C GLU A 215 -37.51 -20.92 -14.21
N VAL A 216 -36.22 -21.16 -13.90
CA VAL A 216 -35.28 -20.10 -13.54
C VAL A 216 -34.53 -19.63 -14.79
N SER A 217 -34.79 -18.38 -15.19
CA SER A 217 -34.11 -17.78 -16.34
C SER A 217 -32.70 -17.30 -15.97
N ARG A 218 -31.83 -17.18 -16.98
CA ARG A 218 -30.49 -16.59 -16.80
C ARG A 218 -30.58 -15.14 -16.28
N GLU A 219 -31.55 -14.38 -16.79
CA GLU A 219 -31.77 -12.99 -16.40
C GLU A 219 -32.20 -12.86 -14.94
N ASP A 220 -33.05 -13.77 -14.45
CA ASP A 220 -33.44 -13.81 -13.03
C ASP A 220 -32.23 -14.08 -12.13
N LEU A 221 -31.35 -15.03 -12.51
CA LEU A 221 -30.11 -15.28 -11.78
C LEU A 221 -29.17 -14.07 -11.77
N ILE A 222 -28.98 -13.41 -12.91
CA ILE A 222 -28.15 -12.20 -13.02
C ILE A 222 -28.70 -11.09 -12.12
N ALA A 223 -30.01 -10.84 -12.16
CA ALA A 223 -30.68 -9.84 -11.35
C ALA A 223 -30.54 -10.14 -9.84
N ARG A 224 -30.65 -11.41 -9.43
CA ARG A 224 -30.44 -11.84 -8.04
C ARG A 224 -28.98 -11.72 -7.62
N PHE A 225 -28.04 -12.12 -8.47
CA PHE A 225 -26.60 -12.02 -8.17
C PHE A 225 -26.14 -10.57 -8.06
N ALA A 226 -26.71 -9.65 -8.84
CA ALA A 226 -26.41 -8.22 -8.72
C ALA A 226 -26.69 -7.66 -7.31
N ARG A 227 -27.70 -8.19 -6.61
CA ARG A 227 -28.03 -7.77 -5.23
C ARG A 227 -26.95 -8.16 -4.21
N LEU A 228 -26.15 -9.20 -4.51
CA LEU A 228 -25.10 -9.70 -3.61
C LEU A 228 -23.84 -8.82 -3.62
N ARG A 229 -23.68 -7.96 -4.64
CA ARG A 229 -22.63 -6.93 -4.82
C ARG A 229 -21.18 -7.39 -4.87
N VAL A 230 -20.79 -8.51 -4.25
CA VAL A 230 -19.40 -8.98 -4.18
C VAL A 230 -19.30 -10.51 -4.31
N PRO A 231 -18.20 -11.03 -4.86
CA PRO A 231 -17.91 -12.46 -4.99
C PRO A 231 -18.09 -13.28 -3.71
N ARG A 232 -17.68 -12.72 -2.56
CA ARG A 232 -17.75 -13.40 -1.27
C ARG A 232 -19.19 -13.74 -0.89
N HIS A 233 -20.12 -12.81 -1.09
CA HIS A 233 -21.54 -13.02 -0.79
C HIS A 233 -22.16 -14.01 -1.78
N LEU A 234 -21.79 -13.92 -3.07
CA LEU A 234 -22.20 -14.90 -4.07
C LEU A 234 -21.86 -16.33 -3.66
N PHE A 235 -20.60 -16.62 -3.32
CA PHE A 235 -20.21 -17.99 -2.99
C PHE A 235 -20.76 -18.49 -1.66
N ARG A 236 -20.90 -17.61 -0.65
CA ARG A 236 -21.56 -17.97 0.61
C ARG A 236 -23.06 -18.29 0.37
N PHE A 237 -23.72 -17.49 -0.46
CA PHE A 237 -25.10 -17.73 -0.87
C PHE A 237 -25.23 -19.06 -1.64
N LEU A 238 -24.42 -19.28 -2.68
CA LEU A 238 -24.44 -20.51 -3.47
C LEU A 238 -24.16 -21.75 -2.63
N TYR A 239 -23.19 -21.68 -1.71
CA TYR A 239 -22.92 -22.77 -0.77
C TYR A 239 -24.17 -23.11 0.06
N ARG A 240 -24.78 -22.09 0.69
CA ARG A 240 -26.00 -22.24 1.47
C ARG A 240 -27.14 -22.83 0.63
N LEU A 241 -27.34 -22.32 -0.59
CA LEU A 241 -28.36 -22.78 -1.53
C LEU A 241 -28.17 -24.26 -1.86
N LEU A 242 -26.94 -24.68 -2.17
CA LEU A 242 -26.63 -26.07 -2.49
C LEU A 242 -26.83 -26.98 -1.28
N THR A 243 -26.39 -26.58 -0.09
CA THR A 243 -26.62 -27.35 1.14
C THR A 243 -28.12 -27.49 1.44
N GLU A 244 -28.88 -26.41 1.34
CA GLU A 244 -30.34 -26.43 1.55
C GLU A 244 -31.04 -27.34 0.53
N HIS A 245 -30.64 -27.28 -0.74
CA HIS A 245 -31.16 -28.16 -1.79
C HIS A 245 -30.86 -29.63 -1.49
N CYS A 246 -29.60 -29.97 -1.22
CA CYS A 246 -29.20 -31.35 -0.92
C CYS A 246 -29.89 -31.91 0.32
N ASN A 247 -30.16 -31.09 1.34
CA ASN A 247 -30.82 -31.53 2.56
C ASN A 247 -32.33 -31.79 2.38
N ARG A 248 -32.96 -31.31 1.30
CA ARG A 248 -34.40 -31.48 1.04
C ARG A 248 -34.75 -32.77 0.32
N PHE A 249 -33.80 -33.39 -0.37
CA PHE A 249 -34.04 -34.58 -1.19
C PHE A 249 -33.31 -35.78 -0.61
N THR A 250 -33.96 -36.93 -0.62
CA THR A 250 -33.35 -38.21 -0.25
C THR A 250 -32.77 -38.90 -1.49
N GLU A 251 -31.92 -39.91 -1.28
CA GLU A 251 -31.39 -40.73 -2.37
C GLU A 251 -32.49 -41.43 -3.18
N ASP A 252 -33.61 -41.78 -2.53
CA ASP A 252 -34.75 -42.45 -3.17
C ASP A 252 -35.57 -41.53 -4.09
N GLN A 253 -35.53 -40.22 -3.86
CA GLN A 253 -36.24 -39.21 -4.67
C GLN A 253 -35.32 -38.03 -5.01
N PRO A 254 -34.30 -38.26 -5.85
CA PRO A 254 -33.28 -37.25 -6.10
C PRO A 254 -33.81 -36.18 -7.06
N SER A 255 -33.56 -34.92 -6.72
CA SER A 255 -33.71 -33.80 -7.65
C SER A 255 -32.36 -33.18 -7.95
N TRP A 256 -31.95 -33.23 -9.22
CA TRP A 256 -30.64 -32.73 -9.67
C TRP A 256 -30.65 -31.25 -10.08
N LYS A 257 -31.82 -30.61 -10.08
CA LYS A 257 -32.01 -29.22 -10.49
C LYS A 257 -32.67 -28.43 -9.37
N ILE A 258 -32.13 -27.25 -9.08
CA ILE A 258 -32.64 -26.35 -8.05
C ILE A 258 -33.93 -25.69 -8.57
N SER A 259 -35.03 -25.85 -7.83
CA SER A 259 -36.31 -25.20 -8.13
C SER A 259 -36.29 -23.71 -7.77
N ARG A 260 -37.17 -22.94 -8.42
CA ARG A 260 -37.41 -21.52 -8.12
C ARG A 260 -37.80 -21.31 -6.66
N SER A 261 -38.65 -22.18 -6.10
CA SER A 261 -39.08 -22.10 -4.70
C SER A 261 -37.92 -22.22 -3.70
N THR A 262 -36.94 -23.08 -4.01
CA THR A 262 -35.73 -23.25 -3.18
C THR A 262 -34.81 -22.05 -3.31
N LEU A 263 -34.63 -21.55 -4.54
CA LEU A 263 -33.87 -20.34 -4.83
C LEU A 263 -34.43 -19.10 -4.09
N GLU A 264 -35.74 -18.90 -4.11
CA GLU A 264 -36.41 -17.78 -3.46
C GLU A 264 -36.28 -17.85 -1.93
N THR A 265 -36.59 -19.01 -1.35
CA THR A 265 -36.46 -19.22 0.10
C THR A 265 -35.04 -18.94 0.59
N ALA A 266 -34.04 -19.45 -0.13
CA ALA A 266 -32.64 -19.25 0.22
C ALA A 266 -32.21 -17.78 0.03
N ALA A 267 -32.65 -17.13 -1.05
CA ALA A 267 -32.33 -15.74 -1.34
C ALA A 267 -32.90 -14.80 -0.27
N ASP A 268 -34.16 -15.00 0.14
CA ASP A 268 -34.80 -14.19 1.18
C ASP A 268 -34.14 -14.39 2.54
N ALA A 269 -33.78 -15.63 2.88
CA ALA A 269 -33.08 -15.91 4.12
C ALA A 269 -31.67 -15.34 4.16
N TYR A 270 -30.97 -15.32 3.02
CA TYR A 270 -29.66 -14.70 2.89
C TYR A 270 -29.73 -13.16 2.94
N ALA A 271 -30.73 -12.57 2.28
CA ALA A 271 -30.94 -11.12 2.30
C ALA A 271 -31.19 -10.61 3.73
N ARG A 272 -32.02 -11.31 4.51
CA ARG A 272 -32.25 -10.99 5.94
C ARG A 272 -30.97 -11.07 6.78
N GLU A 273 -30.14 -12.09 6.55
CA GLU A 273 -28.86 -12.26 7.23
C GLU A 273 -27.88 -11.13 6.88
N GLN A 274 -27.81 -10.76 5.59
CA GLN A 274 -26.99 -9.67 5.11
C GLN A 274 -27.43 -8.33 5.70
N GLU A 275 -28.73 -8.03 5.73
CA GLU A 275 -29.26 -6.83 6.37
C GLU A 275 -28.94 -6.78 7.87
N ALA A 276 -29.03 -7.91 8.57
CA ALA A 276 -28.67 -7.99 10.00
C ALA A 276 -27.16 -7.72 10.22
N PHE A 277 -26.30 -8.26 9.35
CA PHE A 277 -24.87 -8.01 9.39
C PHE A 277 -24.53 -6.54 9.09
N GLU A 278 -25.14 -5.95 8.05
CA GLU A 278 -24.93 -4.54 7.67
C GLU A 278 -25.37 -3.57 8.78
N ARG A 279 -26.38 -3.93 9.58
CA ARG A 279 -26.82 -3.15 10.76
C ARG A 279 -25.94 -3.37 12.01
N GLY A 280 -24.88 -4.17 11.91
CA GLY A 280 -24.01 -4.49 13.05
C GLY A 280 -24.65 -5.40 14.10
N LEU A 281 -25.77 -6.03 13.77
CA LEU A 281 -26.49 -6.99 14.63
C LEU A 281 -26.08 -8.45 14.35
N GLY A 282 -25.23 -8.68 13.35
CA GLY A 282 -24.70 -9.99 13.03
C GLY A 282 -23.60 -10.40 14.00
N THR A 283 -23.74 -11.56 14.63
CA THR A 283 -22.62 -12.24 15.30
C THR A 283 -21.63 -12.66 14.20
N GLY A 284 -20.48 -11.98 14.15
CA GLY A 284 -19.35 -12.34 13.29
C GLY A 284 -18.72 -13.66 13.68
#